data_AF-A0A485BAV8-F1
#
_entry.id   AF-A0A485BAV8-F1
#
_cell.length_a   1.000
_cell.length_b   1.000
_cell.length_c   1.000
_cell.angle_alpha   90.00
_cell.angle_beta   90.00
_cell.angle_gamma   90.00
#
_symmetry.space_group_name_H-M   'P 1'
#
loop_
_entity.id
_entity.type
_entity.pdbx_description
1 polymer ?
#
loop_
_entity_poly.entity_id
_entity_poly.type
_entity_poly.pdbx_seq_one_letter_code
_entity_poly.pdbx_strand_id
1 'polypeptide(L)'
;MPGRLFPIRLTENQLLLDDSYNANVGSMTAAVQVLSEMPGYRVLVVGDMAELGAESAACHRQVGEAAKAAGLDRVLSVGALSADISSASGVGEHFSEKSALVTRLRELIAEHKILTILVKGSRSAAHGRGSTRITGEWNMLVWLAEHLVKYYSGFNVFSYLTFRAIVSLLTALFISLWMGPRMIARLQKLAFGQVVRNDGPESHFSKRGTPTMGGIMILTAIVVSVLLWAYPSNPYVWCVLTVLIGYGIIGFVDDYRKVVRKDTKGLIARWKYFWMSVIALGVAFGLYMAGKDTPATQLVVAVLQGHHAAAGAAVHSAGLLRDCRYRQRG
;
A
#
# COMPACT_ATOMS: atom_id res chain seq x y z
N MET A 1 11.76 3.50 1.19
CA MET A 1 10.39 3.02 0.84
C MET A 1 10.18 3.30 -0.64
N PRO A 2 9.52 2.44 -1.43
CA PRO A 2 9.23 2.74 -2.83
C PRO A 2 8.63 4.14 -3.00
N GLY A 3 9.14 4.92 -3.97
CA GLY A 3 8.76 6.32 -4.20
C GLY A 3 9.36 7.36 -3.25
N ARG A 4 10.24 7.00 -2.30
CA ARG A 4 10.97 7.93 -1.43
C ARG A 4 12.46 7.62 -1.43
N LEU A 5 13.21 8.28 -2.31
CA LEU A 5 14.64 8.05 -2.57
C LEU A 5 15.01 6.56 -2.60
N PHE A 6 14.19 5.75 -3.28
CA PHE A 6 14.38 4.31 -3.33
C PHE A 6 15.43 3.95 -4.38
N PRO A 7 16.56 3.31 -4.01
CA PRO A 7 17.61 2.99 -4.95
C PRO A 7 17.26 1.75 -5.78
N ILE A 8 17.36 1.88 -7.09
CA ILE A 8 17.19 0.84 -8.10
C ILE A 8 18.50 0.77 -8.88
N ARG A 9 19.28 -0.29 -8.69
CA ARG A 9 20.50 -0.50 -9.47
C ARG A 9 20.12 -0.97 -10.87
N LEU A 10 20.55 -0.24 -11.90
CA LEU A 10 20.35 -0.62 -13.31
C LEU A 10 21.48 -1.54 -13.77
N THR A 11 22.72 -1.18 -13.44
CA THR A 11 23.94 -1.96 -13.64
C THR A 11 24.88 -1.72 -12.46
N GLU A 12 26.11 -2.26 -12.48
CA GLU A 12 27.08 -2.05 -11.40
C GLU A 12 27.39 -0.57 -11.12
N ASN A 13 27.37 0.27 -12.17
CA ASN A 13 27.74 1.69 -12.10
C ASN A 13 26.59 2.65 -12.45
N GLN A 14 25.37 2.14 -12.58
CA GLN A 14 24.19 2.96 -12.92
C GLN A 14 23.11 2.82 -11.86
N LEU A 15 22.68 3.96 -11.32
CA LEU A 15 21.74 4.05 -10.22
C LEU A 15 20.53 4.88 -10.63
N LEU A 16 19.34 4.37 -10.30
CA LEU A 16 18.08 5.10 -10.41
C LEU A 16 17.51 5.30 -9.00
N LEU A 17 17.26 6.54 -8.61
CA LEU A 17 16.62 6.92 -7.37
C LEU A 17 15.15 7.26 -7.65
N ASP A 18 14.24 6.41 -7.18
CA ASP A 18 12.80 6.64 -7.27
C ASP A 18 12.31 7.48 -6.10
N ASP A 19 11.96 8.74 -6.38
CA ASP A 19 11.38 9.70 -5.43
C ASP A 19 10.03 10.24 -5.91
N SER A 20 9.26 9.41 -6.60
CA SER A 20 8.00 9.76 -7.29
C SER A 20 6.76 9.90 -6.39
N TYR A 21 6.90 9.90 -5.06
CA TYR A 21 5.76 9.91 -4.14
C TYR A 21 5.11 11.29 -3.98
N ASN A 22 5.91 12.34 -3.82
CA ASN A 22 5.45 13.71 -3.60
C ASN A 22 6.44 14.71 -4.21
N ALA A 23 5.92 15.81 -4.75
CA ALA A 23 6.71 16.88 -5.31
C ALA A 23 6.16 18.23 -4.85
N ASN A 24 6.92 18.86 -3.96
CA ASN A 24 6.81 20.25 -3.54
C ASN A 24 8.20 20.89 -3.58
N VAL A 25 8.29 22.22 -3.53
CA VAL A 25 9.57 22.95 -3.68
C VAL A 25 10.66 22.42 -2.74
N GLY A 26 10.38 22.32 -1.43
CA GLY A 26 11.38 21.88 -0.45
C GLY A 26 11.90 20.47 -0.71
N SER A 27 11.01 19.52 -1.05
CA SER A 27 11.40 18.16 -1.38
C SER A 27 12.20 18.07 -2.70
N MET A 28 11.86 18.89 -3.69
CA MET A 28 12.55 18.91 -4.98
C MET A 28 13.96 19.48 -4.83
N THR A 29 14.12 20.56 -4.06
CA THR A 29 15.43 21.13 -3.75
C THR A 29 16.30 20.13 -2.95
N ALA A 30 15.72 19.40 -2.00
CA ALA A 30 16.44 18.34 -1.30
C ALA A 30 16.87 17.20 -2.24
N ALA A 31 16.01 16.82 -3.20
CA ALA A 31 16.35 15.81 -4.19
C ALA A 31 17.48 16.25 -5.13
N VAL A 32 17.50 17.53 -5.52
CA VAL A 32 18.62 18.15 -6.26
C VAL A 32 19.91 18.02 -5.46
N GLN A 33 19.89 18.37 -4.17
CA GLN A 33 21.07 18.26 -3.30
C GLN A 33 21.57 16.81 -3.21
N VAL A 34 20.67 15.85 -2.99
CA VAL A 34 21.02 14.43 -2.94
C VAL A 34 21.64 13.98 -4.26
N LEU A 35 21.05 14.36 -5.39
CA LEU A 35 21.58 14.00 -6.71
C LEU A 35 22.95 14.66 -6.98
N SER A 36 23.19 15.86 -6.46
CA SER A 36 24.46 16.59 -6.65
C SER A 36 25.66 15.86 -6.05
N GLU A 37 25.44 15.11 -4.98
CA GLU A 37 26.44 14.33 -4.25
C GLU A 37 26.65 12.92 -4.83
N MET A 38 25.85 12.53 -5.84
CA MET A 38 25.92 11.21 -6.46
C MET A 38 27.03 11.13 -7.51
N PRO A 39 27.65 9.96 -7.70
CA PRO A 39 28.71 9.78 -8.68
C PRO A 39 28.18 9.72 -10.13
N GLY A 40 29.05 10.10 -11.06
CA GLY A 40 28.82 9.97 -12.50
C GLY A 40 27.97 11.08 -13.11
N TYR A 41 27.36 10.79 -14.26
CA TYR A 41 26.49 11.70 -14.98
C TYR A 41 25.12 11.79 -14.29
N ARG A 42 24.79 12.96 -13.74
CA ARG A 42 23.63 13.17 -12.87
C ARG A 42 22.45 13.72 -13.65
N VAL A 43 21.41 12.90 -13.79
CA VAL A 43 20.21 13.22 -14.54
C VAL A 43 19.02 13.38 -13.61
N LEU A 44 18.45 14.58 -13.57
CA LEU A 44 17.21 14.84 -12.84
C LEU A 44 16.02 14.72 -13.80
N VAL A 45 15.10 13.81 -13.50
CA VAL A 45 13.87 13.62 -14.29
C VAL A 45 12.69 14.10 -13.47
N VAL A 46 11.99 15.12 -13.98
CA VAL A 46 10.94 15.83 -13.24
C VAL A 46 9.62 15.94 -13.97
N GLY A 47 8.54 16.02 -13.19
CA GLY A 47 7.23 16.41 -13.70
C GLY A 47 6.64 17.58 -12.90
N ASP A 48 5.42 17.99 -13.27
CA ASP A 48 4.75 19.11 -12.62
C ASP A 48 4.59 18.87 -11.10
N MET A 49 4.87 19.91 -10.33
CA MET A 49 4.63 19.95 -8.88
C MET A 49 3.15 20.25 -8.60
N ALA A 50 2.62 19.73 -7.49
CA ALA A 50 1.23 19.95 -7.08
C ALA A 50 1.05 21.26 -6.28
N GLU A 51 1.69 22.34 -6.73
CA GLU A 51 1.58 23.67 -6.10
C GLU A 51 0.36 24.42 -6.67
N LEU A 52 -0.43 25.06 -5.80
CA LEU A 52 -1.63 25.80 -6.18
C LEU A 52 -1.37 27.31 -6.24
N GLY A 53 -1.81 27.96 -7.31
CA GLY A 53 -1.90 29.42 -7.41
C GLY A 53 -0.89 30.08 -8.36
N ALA A 54 -0.86 31.42 -8.33
CA ALA A 54 -0.08 32.26 -9.24
C ALA A 54 1.45 32.11 -9.08
N GLU A 55 1.92 31.57 -7.94
CA GLU A 55 3.35 31.39 -7.64
C GLU A 55 3.93 30.09 -8.21
N SER A 56 3.11 29.21 -8.80
CA SER A 56 3.55 27.89 -9.26
C SER A 56 4.72 27.96 -10.25
N ALA A 57 4.71 28.92 -11.20
CA ALA A 57 5.81 29.11 -12.14
C ALA A 57 7.12 29.55 -11.44
N ALA A 58 7.04 30.42 -10.42
CA ALA A 58 8.19 30.85 -9.64
C ALA A 58 8.80 29.68 -8.85
N CYS A 59 7.94 28.82 -8.28
CA CYS A 59 8.36 27.59 -7.60
C CYS A 59 9.12 26.64 -8.53
N HIS A 60 8.64 26.42 -9.76
CA HIS A 60 9.33 25.57 -10.75
C HIS A 60 10.67 26.18 -11.17
N ARG A 61 10.72 27.50 -11.40
CA ARG A 61 11.98 28.20 -11.70
C ARG A 61 13.00 28.08 -10.57
N GLN A 62 12.57 28.18 -9.31
CA GLN A 62 13.44 28.03 -8.15
C GLN A 62 14.13 26.66 -8.09
N VAL A 63 13.40 25.58 -8.42
CA VAL A 63 13.97 24.23 -8.48
C VAL A 63 14.98 24.12 -9.64
N GLY A 64 14.70 24.74 -10.78
CA GLY A 64 15.64 24.78 -11.90
C GLY A 64 16.92 25.54 -11.58
N GLU A 65 16.83 26.70 -10.94
CA GLU A 65 18.01 27.44 -10.48
C GLU A 65 18.82 26.66 -9.43
N ALA A 66 18.15 25.93 -8.53
CA ALA A 66 18.82 25.03 -7.61
C ALA A 66 19.58 23.90 -8.35
N ALA A 67 18.97 23.31 -9.39
CA ALA A 67 19.61 22.29 -10.23
C ALA A 67 20.85 22.85 -10.95
N LYS A 68 20.79 24.09 -11.41
CA LYS A 68 21.93 24.80 -12.02
C LYS A 68 23.04 25.06 -11.01
N ALA A 69 22.69 25.58 -9.84
CA ALA A 69 23.64 25.88 -8.77
C ALA A 69 24.34 24.62 -8.24
N ALA A 70 23.62 23.50 -8.20
CA ALA A 70 24.16 22.19 -7.85
C ALA A 70 25.03 21.55 -8.97
N GLY A 71 25.09 22.18 -10.14
CA GLY A 71 25.90 21.73 -11.27
C GLY A 71 25.44 20.37 -11.81
N LEU A 72 24.14 20.10 -11.88
CA LEU A 72 23.62 18.86 -12.47
C LEU A 72 23.94 18.79 -13.96
N ASP A 73 24.12 17.58 -14.49
CA ASP A 73 24.57 17.39 -15.87
C ASP A 73 23.43 17.44 -16.89
N ARG A 74 22.22 17.05 -16.47
CA ARG A 74 21.00 17.07 -17.32
C ARG A 74 19.73 17.15 -16.49
N VAL A 75 18.74 17.91 -16.97
CA VAL A 75 17.38 17.94 -16.40
C VAL A 75 16.33 17.60 -17.46
N LEU A 76 15.65 16.48 -17.35
CA LEU A 76 14.56 16.11 -18.26
C LEU A 76 13.22 16.42 -17.61
N SER A 77 12.35 17.19 -18.26
CA SER A 77 11.04 17.56 -17.71
C SER A 77 9.87 17.10 -18.59
N VAL A 78 8.75 16.76 -17.95
CA VAL A 78 7.47 16.45 -18.62
C VAL A 78 6.31 17.09 -17.85
N GLY A 79 5.51 17.91 -18.55
CA GLY A 79 4.34 18.58 -18.00
C GLY A 79 4.29 20.06 -18.32
N ALA A 80 3.16 20.72 -18.05
CA ALA A 80 2.92 22.09 -18.51
C ALA A 80 3.80 23.12 -17.77
N LEU A 81 4.13 22.88 -16.50
CA LEU A 81 4.84 23.83 -15.64
C LEU A 81 6.29 23.42 -15.38
N SER A 82 6.59 22.13 -15.44
CA SER A 82 7.94 21.59 -15.28
C SER A 82 8.91 21.97 -16.40
N ALA A 83 8.42 22.52 -17.52
CA ALA A 83 9.21 23.19 -18.53
C ALA A 83 10.09 24.32 -17.95
N ASP A 84 9.57 25.06 -16.95
CA ASP A 84 10.32 26.12 -16.27
C ASP A 84 11.53 25.58 -15.48
N ILE A 85 11.45 24.35 -14.95
CA ILE A 85 12.56 23.70 -14.24
C ILE A 85 13.70 23.42 -15.23
N SER A 86 13.39 22.79 -16.36
CA SER A 86 14.38 22.49 -17.40
C SER A 86 14.96 23.75 -18.03
N SER A 87 14.15 24.81 -18.22
CA SER A 87 14.65 26.05 -18.79
C SER A 87 15.60 26.78 -17.84
N ALA A 88 15.26 26.84 -16.54
CA ALA A 88 16.06 27.54 -15.54
C ALA A 88 17.34 26.78 -15.15
N SER A 89 17.37 25.45 -15.30
CA SER A 89 18.58 24.67 -15.01
C SER A 89 19.75 24.97 -15.97
N GLY A 90 19.48 25.51 -17.16
CA GLY A 90 20.48 25.77 -18.21
C GLY A 90 21.00 24.50 -18.93
N VAL A 91 20.63 23.31 -18.45
CA VAL A 91 21.01 21.99 -18.98
C VAL A 91 19.79 21.10 -19.20
N GLY A 92 18.60 21.72 -19.36
CA GLY A 92 17.35 20.98 -19.41
C GLY A 92 16.81 20.70 -20.80
N GLU A 93 16.10 19.58 -20.94
CA GLU A 93 15.31 19.21 -22.12
C GLU A 93 13.86 18.98 -21.68
N HIS A 94 12.91 19.64 -22.36
CA HIS A 94 11.49 19.52 -22.05
C HIS A 94 10.78 18.64 -23.08
N PHE A 95 9.84 17.79 -22.62
CA PHE A 95 9.04 16.93 -23.48
C PHE A 95 7.55 17.10 -23.19
N SER A 96 6.75 17.10 -24.26
CA SER A 96 5.28 17.08 -24.18
C SER A 96 4.74 15.71 -23.76
N GLU A 97 5.46 14.63 -24.08
CA GLU A 97 5.07 13.26 -23.78
C GLU A 97 6.16 12.47 -23.04
N LYS A 98 5.73 11.59 -22.13
CA LYS A 98 6.61 10.67 -21.38
C LYS A 98 7.34 9.66 -22.27
N SER A 99 6.71 9.23 -23.37
CA SER A 99 7.29 8.31 -24.36
C SER A 99 8.59 8.86 -24.93
N ALA A 100 8.59 10.14 -25.31
CA ALA A 100 9.76 10.85 -25.84
C ALA A 100 10.85 10.99 -24.76
N LEU A 101 10.47 11.41 -23.54
CA LEU A 101 11.41 11.50 -22.42
C LEU A 101 12.08 10.16 -22.12
N VAL A 102 11.31 9.06 -22.08
CA VAL A 102 11.86 7.71 -21.82
C VAL A 102 12.83 7.28 -22.93
N THR A 103 12.56 7.66 -24.18
CA THR A 103 13.46 7.39 -25.31
C THR A 103 14.78 8.13 -25.11
N ARG A 104 14.74 9.43 -24.80
CA ARG A 104 15.93 10.23 -24.51
C ARG A 104 16.71 9.70 -23.30
N LEU A 105 16.01 9.30 -22.25
CA LEU A 105 16.63 8.76 -21.04
C LEU A 105 17.38 7.45 -21.33
N ARG A 106 16.85 6.59 -22.21
CA ARG A 106 17.54 5.36 -22.64
C ARG A 106 18.82 5.65 -23.41
N GLU A 107 18.83 6.69 -24.25
CA GLU A 107 20.05 7.14 -24.93
C GLU A 107 21.11 7.58 -23.93
N LEU A 108 20.75 8.39 -22.92
CA LEU A 108 21.69 8.82 -21.87
C LEU A 108 22.24 7.65 -21.05
N ILE A 109 21.40 6.65 -20.75
CA ILE A 109 21.84 5.42 -20.07
C ILE A 109 22.83 4.64 -20.93
N ALA A 110 22.67 4.63 -22.26
CA ALA A 110 23.60 3.98 -23.17
C ALA A 110 24.91 4.77 -23.37
N GLU A 111 24.84 6.10 -23.34
CA GLU A 111 25.97 7.01 -23.53
C GLU A 111 26.91 7.04 -22.32
N HIS A 112 26.37 6.96 -21.10
CA HIS A 112 27.14 7.13 -19.87
C HIS A 112 27.30 5.83 -19.08
N LYS A 113 28.56 5.37 -18.93
CA LYS A 113 28.92 4.17 -18.15
C LYS A 113 28.70 4.32 -16.65
N ILE A 114 28.86 5.53 -16.11
CA ILE A 114 28.61 5.86 -14.70
C ILE A 114 27.56 6.96 -14.68
N LEU A 115 26.36 6.66 -14.19
CA LEU A 115 25.21 7.56 -14.30
C LEU A 115 24.26 7.36 -13.12
N THR A 116 23.81 8.47 -12.55
CA THR A 116 22.79 8.49 -11.51
C THR A 116 21.58 9.26 -12.00
N ILE A 117 20.43 8.62 -12.01
CA ILE A 117 19.14 9.21 -12.37
C ILE A 117 18.35 9.40 -11.09
N LEU A 118 17.71 10.56 -10.92
CA LEU A 118 16.68 10.75 -9.89
C LEU A 118 15.37 11.11 -10.57
N VAL A 119 14.32 10.31 -10.34
CA VAL A 119 12.98 10.56 -10.85
C VAL A 119 12.12 11.13 -9.74
N LYS A 120 11.60 12.36 -9.94
CA LYS A 120 10.75 13.03 -8.99
C LYS A 120 9.54 13.68 -9.66
N GLY A 121 8.36 13.49 -9.08
CA GLY A 121 7.15 14.09 -9.62
C GLY A 121 5.98 13.84 -8.70
N SER A 122 4.94 14.67 -8.83
CA SER A 122 3.71 14.44 -8.08
C SER A 122 2.99 13.19 -8.61
N ARG A 123 2.29 12.47 -7.72
CA ARG A 123 1.36 11.39 -8.09
C ARG A 123 0.30 11.85 -9.11
N SER A 124 -0.04 13.14 -9.13
CA SER A 124 -0.90 13.74 -10.16
C SER A 124 -0.17 13.87 -11.51
N ALA A 125 1.11 14.22 -11.55
CA ALA A 125 1.91 14.22 -12.78
C ALA A 125 2.16 12.79 -13.33
N ALA A 126 2.12 11.78 -12.45
CA ALA A 126 2.15 10.36 -12.85
C ALA A 126 0.88 9.89 -13.61
N HIS A 127 -0.18 10.72 -13.73
CA HIS A 127 -1.42 10.34 -14.43
C HIS A 127 -1.34 10.29 -15.97
N GLY A 128 -0.21 10.68 -16.58
CA GLY A 128 0.11 10.35 -17.98
C GLY A 128 0.86 9.01 -18.08
N ARG A 129 0.46 8.13 -19.01
CA ARG A 129 1.06 6.81 -19.31
C ARG A 129 2.59 6.83 -19.39
N GLY A 130 3.25 5.76 -18.91
CA GLY A 130 4.63 5.46 -19.35
C GLY A 130 5.66 5.09 -18.29
N SER A 131 5.32 4.88 -17.01
CA SER A 131 6.26 4.23 -16.08
C SER A 131 6.20 2.72 -16.30
N THR A 132 6.90 2.26 -17.33
CA THR A 132 7.21 0.84 -17.49
C THR A 132 8.10 0.47 -16.30
N ARG A 133 7.53 -0.22 -15.31
CA ARG A 133 8.33 -0.85 -14.24
C ARG A 133 9.34 -1.75 -14.93
N ILE A 134 10.62 -1.42 -14.84
CA ILE A 134 11.74 -2.29 -15.27
C ILE A 134 12.02 -3.35 -14.19
N THR A 135 10.97 -3.86 -13.55
CA THR A 135 11.08 -5.00 -12.63
C THR A 135 9.93 -5.94 -12.95
N GLY A 136 10.27 -7.06 -13.56
CA GLY A 136 9.33 -8.13 -13.87
C GLY A 136 8.73 -8.64 -12.57
N GLU A 137 7.44 -8.40 -12.39
CA GLU A 137 6.66 -9.00 -11.32
C GLU A 137 5.39 -9.61 -11.91
N TRP A 138 5.41 -10.93 -11.96
CA TRP A 138 4.47 -11.77 -12.68
C TRP A 138 3.13 -11.83 -11.95
N ASN A 139 2.12 -11.24 -12.58
CA ASN A 139 0.73 -11.60 -12.36
C ASN A 139 0.10 -11.79 -13.75
N MET A 140 -0.39 -13.00 -14.06
CA MET A 140 -0.75 -13.41 -15.43
C MET A 140 -1.78 -12.47 -16.09
N LEU A 141 -2.71 -11.89 -15.31
CA LEU A 141 -3.71 -10.93 -15.78
C LEU A 141 -3.16 -9.51 -16.01
N VAL A 142 -2.21 -9.07 -15.18
CA VAL A 142 -1.57 -7.75 -15.33
C VAL A 142 -0.57 -7.78 -16.49
N TRP A 143 0.19 -8.88 -16.61
CA TRP A 143 1.07 -9.13 -17.74
C TRP A 143 0.29 -9.25 -19.06
N LEU A 144 -0.85 -9.94 -19.08
CA LEU A 144 -1.72 -10.04 -20.27
C LEU A 144 -2.32 -8.68 -20.65
N ALA A 145 -2.77 -7.89 -19.66
CA ALA A 145 -3.26 -6.54 -19.89
C ALA A 145 -2.14 -5.63 -20.45
N GLU A 146 -0.93 -5.67 -19.89
CA GLU A 146 0.24 -4.93 -20.39
C GLU A 146 0.68 -5.39 -21.79
N HIS A 147 0.57 -6.68 -22.10
CA HIS A 147 0.86 -7.22 -23.44
C HIS A 147 -0.18 -6.80 -24.49
N LEU A 148 -1.44 -6.66 -24.08
CA LEU A 148 -2.56 -6.19 -24.92
C LEU A 148 -2.64 -4.66 -25.04
N VAL A 149 -2.04 -3.91 -24.10
CA VAL A 149 -1.89 -2.44 -24.17
C VAL A 149 -1.11 -2.00 -25.41
N LYS A 150 -0.23 -2.85 -25.97
CA LYS A 150 0.47 -2.57 -27.23
C LYS A 150 -0.47 -2.41 -28.44
N TYR A 151 -1.70 -2.91 -28.36
CA TYR A 151 -2.66 -2.89 -29.46
C TYR A 151 -3.88 -1.99 -29.19
N TYR A 152 -4.27 -1.75 -27.93
CA TYR A 152 -5.40 -0.87 -27.59
C TYR A 152 -5.18 -0.13 -26.25
N SER A 153 -5.24 1.21 -26.27
CA SER A 153 -5.00 2.08 -25.10
C SER A 153 -6.03 1.98 -23.96
N GLY A 154 -7.11 1.21 -24.13
CA GLY A 154 -8.18 1.04 -23.14
C GLY A 154 -7.82 0.14 -21.95
N PHE A 155 -6.78 -0.69 -22.06
CA PHE A 155 -6.39 -1.64 -21.02
C PHE A 155 -5.53 -1.04 -19.89
N ASN A 156 -5.11 0.22 -19.99
CA ASN A 156 -4.38 0.90 -18.91
C ASN A 156 -5.26 1.20 -17.68
N VAL A 157 -6.58 1.07 -17.83
CA VAL A 157 -7.56 1.30 -16.75
C VAL A 157 -7.33 0.30 -15.60
N PHE A 158 -6.85 -0.91 -15.91
CA PHE A 158 -6.56 -1.98 -14.95
C PHE A 158 -5.36 -1.70 -14.04
N SER A 159 -4.53 -0.70 -14.37
CA SER A 159 -3.36 -0.31 -13.57
C SER A 159 -3.72 0.70 -12.46
N TYR A 160 -4.89 1.34 -12.51
CA TYR A 160 -5.29 2.32 -11.49
C TYR A 160 -5.75 1.63 -10.20
N LEU A 161 -5.23 2.10 -9.07
CA LEU A 161 -5.62 1.59 -7.74
C LEU A 161 -7.11 1.74 -7.46
N THR A 162 -7.69 2.90 -7.80
CA THR A 162 -9.11 3.20 -7.62
C THR A 162 -9.99 2.29 -8.46
N PHE A 163 -9.62 2.11 -9.74
CA PHE A 163 -10.33 1.19 -10.63
C PHE A 163 -10.28 -0.23 -10.07
N ARG A 164 -9.09 -0.74 -9.72
CA ARG A 164 -8.90 -2.07 -9.12
C ARG A 164 -9.70 -2.26 -7.83
N ALA A 165 -9.78 -1.24 -6.99
CA ALA A 165 -10.57 -1.28 -5.76
C ALA A 165 -12.08 -1.34 -6.05
N ILE A 166 -12.56 -0.58 -7.04
CA ILE A 166 -13.98 -0.60 -7.43
C ILE A 166 -14.34 -1.95 -8.06
N VAL A 167 -13.54 -2.44 -9.01
CA VAL A 167 -13.80 -3.75 -9.64
C VAL A 167 -13.59 -4.92 -8.69
N SER A 168 -12.69 -4.83 -7.70
CA SER A 168 -12.57 -5.86 -6.66
C SER A 168 -13.82 -5.89 -5.77
N LEU A 169 -14.34 -4.72 -5.39
CA LEU A 169 -15.60 -4.61 -4.65
C LEU A 169 -16.77 -5.18 -5.46
N LEU A 170 -16.89 -4.79 -6.73
CA LEU A 170 -17.96 -5.26 -7.62
C LEU A 170 -17.86 -6.76 -7.89
N THR A 171 -16.67 -7.30 -8.11
CA THR A 171 -16.48 -8.75 -8.30
C THR A 171 -16.79 -9.53 -7.02
N ALA A 172 -16.38 -9.04 -5.84
CA ALA A 172 -16.76 -9.66 -4.57
C ALA A 172 -18.29 -9.64 -4.35
N LEU A 173 -18.95 -8.51 -4.62
CA LEU A 173 -20.40 -8.39 -4.53
C LEU A 173 -21.11 -9.34 -5.51
N PHE A 174 -20.66 -9.40 -6.76
CA PHE A 174 -21.21 -10.28 -7.78
C PHE A 174 -21.08 -11.76 -7.38
N ILE A 175 -19.90 -12.19 -6.94
CA ILE A 175 -19.66 -13.56 -6.48
C ILE A 175 -20.55 -13.89 -5.28
N SER A 176 -20.68 -12.97 -4.32
CA SER A 176 -21.53 -13.13 -3.14
C SER A 176 -23.00 -13.31 -3.51
N LEU A 177 -23.56 -12.43 -4.35
CA LEU A 177 -24.95 -12.51 -4.79
C LEU A 177 -25.23 -13.77 -5.64
N TRP A 178 -24.29 -14.16 -6.50
CA TRP A 178 -24.42 -15.36 -7.34
C TRP A 178 -24.33 -16.66 -6.54
N MET A 179 -23.49 -16.68 -5.50
CA MET A 179 -23.31 -17.86 -4.65
C MET A 179 -24.40 -17.98 -3.58
N GLY A 180 -25.01 -16.87 -3.16
CA GLY A 180 -26.04 -16.82 -2.11
C GLY A 180 -27.17 -17.82 -2.27
N PRO A 181 -27.96 -17.78 -3.35
CA PRO A 181 -29.10 -18.68 -3.53
C PRO A 181 -28.71 -20.16 -3.52
N ARG A 182 -27.57 -20.50 -4.14
CA ARG A 182 -27.07 -21.88 -4.22
C ARG A 182 -26.62 -22.39 -2.85
N MET A 183 -25.91 -21.56 -2.10
CA MET A 183 -25.43 -21.92 -0.78
C MET A 183 -26.60 -22.02 0.20
N ILE A 184 -27.54 -21.07 0.19
CA ILE A 184 -28.74 -21.13 1.04
C ILE A 184 -29.53 -22.41 0.77
N ALA A 185 -29.76 -22.78 -0.49
CA ALA A 185 -30.44 -24.01 -0.84
C ALA A 185 -29.70 -25.28 -0.36
N ARG A 186 -28.36 -25.30 -0.44
CA ARG A 186 -27.52 -26.40 0.08
C ARG A 186 -27.60 -26.51 1.60
N LEU A 187 -27.58 -25.37 2.29
CA LEU A 187 -27.61 -25.31 3.75
C LEU A 187 -29.00 -25.63 4.31
N GLN A 188 -30.07 -25.23 3.63
CA GLN A 188 -31.43 -25.65 3.98
C GLN A 188 -31.56 -27.18 3.90
N LYS A 189 -31.01 -27.83 2.86
CA LYS A 189 -30.97 -29.30 2.75
C LYS A 189 -30.22 -29.98 3.91
N LEU A 190 -29.12 -29.39 4.38
CA LEU A 190 -28.37 -29.89 5.54
C LEU A 190 -29.08 -29.60 6.88
N ALA A 191 -29.85 -28.51 6.95
CA ALA A 191 -30.59 -28.09 8.14
C ALA A 191 -31.88 -28.91 8.38
N PHE A 192 -32.40 -29.65 7.39
CA PHE A 192 -33.53 -30.59 7.56
C PHE A 192 -33.26 -31.72 8.58
N GLY A 193 -32.01 -31.90 9.05
CA GLY A 193 -31.65 -32.83 10.15
C GLY A 193 -31.78 -32.23 11.56
N GLN A 194 -32.16 -30.96 11.70
CA GLN A 194 -32.51 -30.36 12.99
C GLN A 194 -33.98 -30.70 13.32
N VAL A 195 -34.17 -31.73 14.15
CA VAL A 195 -35.46 -32.03 14.77
C VAL A 195 -35.91 -30.77 15.52
N VAL A 196 -37.04 -30.22 15.08
CA VAL A 196 -37.71 -29.09 15.71
C VAL A 196 -38.01 -29.48 17.16
N ARG A 197 -37.40 -28.80 18.12
CA ARG A 197 -37.81 -28.90 19.53
C ARG A 197 -39.03 -28.00 19.69
N ASN A 198 -40.18 -28.61 20.02
CA ASN A 198 -41.51 -27.99 20.04
C ASN A 198 -41.83 -27.21 21.35
N ASP A 199 -40.82 -26.74 22.08
CA ASP A 199 -41.01 -26.26 23.46
C ASP A 199 -40.78 -24.73 23.61
N GLY A 200 -41.49 -23.89 22.85
CA GLY A 200 -41.41 -22.44 23.01
C GLY A 200 -42.54 -21.63 22.35
N PRO A 201 -42.85 -20.41 22.86
CA PRO A 201 -43.99 -19.61 22.39
C PRO A 201 -43.84 -19.16 20.93
N GLU A 202 -44.97 -19.06 20.22
CA GLU A 202 -45.04 -18.86 18.76
C GLU A 202 -44.31 -17.60 18.24
N SER A 203 -44.07 -16.60 19.11
CA SER A 203 -43.34 -15.37 18.78
C SER A 203 -41.85 -15.57 18.46
N HIS A 204 -41.26 -16.72 18.82
CA HIS A 204 -39.86 -17.05 18.54
C HIS A 204 -39.64 -17.76 17.19
N PHE A 205 -40.70 -18.02 16.42
CA PHE A 205 -40.62 -18.82 15.20
C PHE A 205 -40.36 -18.03 13.92
N SER A 206 -40.46 -16.69 13.96
CA SER A 206 -40.22 -15.78 12.84
C SER A 206 -38.73 -15.54 12.51
N LYS A 207 -37.82 -16.01 13.37
CA LYS A 207 -36.36 -15.95 13.15
C LYS A 207 -35.77 -17.29 12.69
N ARG A 208 -36.60 -18.21 12.19
CA ARG A 208 -36.18 -19.56 11.78
C ARG A 208 -35.95 -19.64 10.28
N GLY A 209 -34.72 -19.90 9.86
CA GLY A 209 -34.42 -20.34 8.49
C GLY A 209 -33.24 -19.68 7.80
N THR A 210 -32.62 -18.64 8.38
CA THR A 210 -31.40 -18.05 7.82
C THR A 210 -30.18 -18.85 8.28
N PRO A 211 -29.47 -19.53 7.37
CA PRO A 211 -28.31 -20.33 7.74
C PRO A 211 -27.19 -19.42 8.25
N THR A 212 -26.64 -19.73 9.42
CA THR A 212 -25.59 -18.95 10.09
C THR A 212 -24.22 -19.02 9.42
N MET A 213 -24.07 -19.72 8.29
CA MET A 213 -22.81 -19.86 7.55
C MET A 213 -22.60 -18.82 6.43
N GLY A 214 -23.33 -17.70 6.45
CA GLY A 214 -23.15 -16.60 5.49
C GLY A 214 -21.72 -16.06 5.43
N GLY A 215 -20.95 -16.21 6.53
CA GLY A 215 -19.54 -15.82 6.59
C GLY A 215 -18.64 -16.53 5.58
N ILE A 216 -18.93 -17.80 5.23
CA ILE A 216 -18.17 -18.54 4.22
C ILE A 216 -18.31 -17.87 2.86
N MET A 217 -19.52 -17.42 2.53
CA MET A 217 -19.78 -16.78 1.24
C MET A 217 -19.05 -15.45 1.09
N ILE A 218 -19.07 -14.64 2.15
CA ILE A 218 -18.34 -13.38 2.20
C ILE A 218 -16.83 -13.65 2.12
N LEU A 219 -16.32 -14.62 2.87
CA LEU A 219 -14.91 -14.97 2.88
C LEU A 219 -14.42 -15.44 1.51
N THR A 220 -15.14 -16.36 0.87
CA THR A 220 -14.80 -16.84 -0.48
C THR A 220 -14.83 -15.70 -1.50
N ALA A 221 -15.85 -14.83 -1.44
CA ALA A 221 -15.97 -13.69 -2.35
C ALA A 221 -14.79 -12.71 -2.20
N ILE A 222 -14.39 -12.38 -0.96
CA ILE A 222 -13.25 -11.50 -0.70
C ILE A 222 -11.95 -12.16 -1.17
N VAL A 223 -11.71 -13.43 -0.82
CA VAL A 223 -10.46 -14.13 -1.19
C VAL A 223 -10.30 -14.21 -2.71
N VAL A 224 -11.34 -14.63 -3.44
CA VAL A 224 -11.29 -14.73 -4.91
C VAL A 224 -11.07 -13.35 -5.54
N SER A 225 -11.79 -12.33 -5.07
CA SER A 225 -11.62 -10.97 -5.57
C SER A 225 -10.21 -10.42 -5.30
N VAL A 226 -9.67 -10.59 -4.09
CA VAL A 226 -8.31 -10.16 -3.75
C VAL A 226 -7.27 -10.88 -4.59
N LEU A 227 -7.41 -12.19 -4.83
CA LEU A 227 -6.46 -12.93 -5.67
C LEU A 227 -6.49 -12.49 -7.14
N LEU A 228 -7.66 -12.10 -7.66
CA LEU A 228 -7.80 -11.60 -9.03
C LEU A 228 -7.25 -10.19 -9.21
N TRP A 229 -7.46 -9.32 -8.21
CA TRP A 229 -7.28 -7.87 -8.35
C TRP A 229 -6.20 -7.26 -7.46
N ALA A 230 -5.62 -7.97 -6.49
CA ALA A 230 -4.52 -7.46 -5.68
C ALA A 230 -3.16 -7.76 -6.33
N TYR A 231 -2.12 -7.06 -5.88
CA TYR A 231 -0.74 -7.33 -6.30
C TYR A 231 -0.15 -8.42 -5.39
N PRO A 232 0.12 -9.64 -5.91
CA PRO A 232 0.69 -10.73 -5.11
C PRO A 232 2.13 -10.46 -4.70
N SER A 233 2.85 -9.56 -5.36
CA SER A 233 4.19 -9.16 -4.92
C SER A 233 4.17 -8.38 -3.61
N ASN A 234 3.03 -7.81 -3.22
CA ASN A 234 2.94 -7.03 -2.00
C ASN A 234 2.81 -7.97 -0.78
N PRO A 235 3.81 -8.04 0.12
CA PRO A 235 3.78 -8.93 1.28
C PRO A 235 2.64 -8.61 2.26
N TYR A 236 2.17 -7.34 2.30
CA TYR A 236 1.06 -6.94 3.15
C TYR A 236 -0.27 -7.59 2.73
N VAL A 237 -0.46 -7.86 1.43
CA VAL A 237 -1.67 -8.54 0.93
C VAL A 237 -1.73 -9.96 1.50
N TRP A 238 -0.62 -10.68 1.49
CA TRP A 238 -0.53 -12.04 2.04
C TRP A 238 -0.70 -12.07 3.56
N CYS A 239 -0.20 -11.06 4.27
CA CYS A 239 -0.41 -10.93 5.71
C CYS A 239 -1.91 -10.80 6.04
N VAL A 240 -2.61 -9.88 5.36
CA VAL A 240 -4.05 -9.68 5.56
C VAL A 240 -4.84 -10.92 5.13
N LEU A 241 -4.48 -11.54 4.00
CA LEU A 241 -5.15 -12.75 3.51
C LEU A 241 -4.99 -13.92 4.49
N THR A 242 -3.81 -14.06 5.11
CA THR A 242 -3.54 -15.09 6.13
C THR A 242 -4.40 -14.89 7.37
N VAL A 243 -4.50 -13.65 7.87
CA VAL A 243 -5.38 -13.34 9.01
C VAL A 243 -6.84 -13.59 8.65
N LEU A 244 -7.28 -13.13 7.47
CA LEU A 244 -8.66 -13.25 7.01
C LEU A 244 -9.08 -14.73 6.86
N ILE A 245 -8.28 -15.53 6.14
CA ILE A 245 -8.54 -16.97 5.96
C ILE A 245 -8.41 -17.70 7.29
N GLY A 246 -7.38 -17.40 8.08
CA GLY A 246 -7.14 -18.03 9.37
C GLY A 246 -8.30 -17.82 10.36
N TYR A 247 -8.76 -16.58 10.52
CA TYR A 247 -9.92 -16.28 11.36
C TYR A 247 -11.21 -16.82 10.77
N GLY A 248 -11.34 -16.80 9.45
CA GLY A 248 -12.43 -17.43 8.71
C GLY A 248 -12.54 -18.94 8.99
N ILE A 249 -11.43 -19.66 9.02
CA ILE A 249 -11.38 -21.10 9.36
C ILE A 249 -11.82 -21.33 10.81
N ILE A 250 -11.33 -20.52 11.76
CA ILE A 250 -11.75 -20.63 13.17
C ILE A 250 -13.26 -20.40 13.31
N GLY A 251 -13.79 -19.37 12.64
CA GLY A 251 -15.23 -19.09 12.59
C GLY A 251 -16.03 -20.23 11.94
N PHE A 252 -15.54 -20.76 10.82
CA PHE A 252 -16.16 -21.90 10.14
C PHE A 252 -16.20 -23.15 11.03
N VAL A 253 -15.11 -23.46 11.75
CA VAL A 253 -15.08 -24.61 12.67
C VAL A 253 -16.05 -24.45 13.82
N ASP A 254 -16.20 -23.23 14.36
CA ASP A 254 -17.18 -22.90 15.41
C ASP A 254 -18.62 -23.10 14.91
N ASP A 255 -18.96 -22.51 13.75
CA ASP A 255 -20.30 -22.62 13.17
C ASP A 255 -20.62 -24.04 12.68
N TYR A 256 -19.64 -24.76 12.12
CA TYR A 256 -19.78 -26.15 11.71
C TYR A 256 -20.06 -27.06 12.91
N ARG A 257 -19.38 -26.88 14.05
CA ARG A 257 -19.66 -27.65 15.27
C ARG A 257 -21.06 -27.38 15.81
N LYS A 258 -21.52 -26.13 15.80
CA LYS A 258 -22.88 -25.77 16.24
C LYS A 258 -23.96 -26.42 15.36
N VAL A 259 -23.77 -26.39 14.05
CA VAL A 259 -24.79 -26.88 13.09
C VAL A 259 -24.76 -28.41 12.94
N VAL A 260 -23.59 -29.00 12.73
CA VAL A 260 -23.47 -30.44 12.39
C VAL A 260 -23.40 -31.32 13.63
N ARG A 261 -22.71 -30.89 14.70
CA ARG A 261 -22.59 -31.69 15.94
C ARG A 261 -23.70 -31.43 16.95
N LYS A 262 -24.67 -30.54 16.65
CA LYS A 262 -25.80 -30.15 17.52
C LYS A 262 -25.37 -29.68 18.92
N ASP A 263 -24.13 -29.21 19.05
CA ASP A 263 -23.57 -28.70 20.29
C ASP A 263 -23.79 -27.18 20.35
N THR A 264 -24.75 -26.74 21.15
CA THR A 264 -25.12 -25.32 21.29
C THR A 264 -24.00 -24.45 21.86
N LYS A 265 -22.99 -25.03 22.52
CA LYS A 265 -21.88 -24.28 23.12
C LYS A 265 -20.79 -23.90 22.12
N GLY A 266 -20.72 -24.56 20.95
CA GLY A 266 -19.70 -24.28 19.94
C GLY A 266 -18.27 -24.59 20.38
N LEU A 267 -17.29 -23.90 19.78
CA LEU A 267 -15.88 -24.04 20.16
C LEU A 267 -15.63 -23.39 21.53
N ILE A 268 -14.94 -24.10 22.42
CA ILE A 268 -14.56 -23.55 23.74
C ILE A 268 -13.78 -22.25 23.54
N ALA A 269 -14.21 -21.17 24.22
CA ALA A 269 -13.66 -19.82 24.05
C ALA A 269 -12.12 -19.77 24.14
N ARG A 270 -11.52 -20.53 25.08
CA ARG A 270 -10.05 -20.62 25.23
C ARG A 270 -9.34 -21.01 23.94
N TRP A 271 -9.89 -21.97 23.19
CA TRP A 271 -9.30 -22.45 21.95
C TRP A 271 -9.52 -21.47 20.81
N LYS A 272 -10.66 -20.76 20.79
CA LYS A 272 -10.93 -19.70 19.80
C LYS A 272 -9.90 -18.57 19.91
N TYR A 273 -9.72 -18.03 21.12
CA TYR A 273 -8.75 -16.97 21.37
C TYR A 273 -7.30 -17.46 21.22
N PHE A 274 -7.00 -18.69 21.63
CA PHE A 274 -5.67 -19.26 21.45
C PHE A 274 -5.26 -19.26 19.97
N TRP A 275 -6.10 -19.82 19.08
CA TRP A 275 -5.77 -19.86 17.65
C TRP A 275 -5.75 -18.49 16.99
N MET A 276 -6.63 -17.56 17.40
CA MET A 276 -6.57 -16.18 16.92
C MET A 276 -5.25 -15.50 17.31
N SER A 277 -4.81 -15.67 18.55
CA SER A 277 -3.54 -15.12 19.05
C SER A 277 -2.34 -15.75 18.35
N VAL A 278 -2.34 -17.06 18.10
CA VAL A 278 -1.26 -17.74 17.37
C VAL A 278 -1.10 -17.18 15.95
N ILE A 279 -2.22 -17.01 15.23
CA ILE A 279 -2.20 -16.45 13.86
C ILE A 279 -1.75 -14.99 13.88
N ALA A 280 -2.27 -14.17 14.80
CA ALA A 280 -1.89 -12.77 14.94
C ALA A 280 -0.40 -12.62 15.24
N LEU A 281 0.13 -13.41 16.18
CA LEU A 281 1.54 -13.37 16.57
C LEU A 281 2.45 -13.86 15.44
N GLY A 282 2.04 -14.90 14.71
CA GLY A 282 2.77 -15.40 13.54
C GLY A 282 2.87 -14.36 12.43
N VAL A 283 1.77 -13.66 12.12
CA VAL A 283 1.77 -12.58 11.12
C VAL A 283 2.57 -11.37 11.60
N ALA A 284 2.45 -10.99 12.88
CA ALA A 284 3.24 -9.91 13.47
C ALA A 284 4.76 -10.21 13.41
N PHE A 285 5.16 -11.44 13.72
CA PHE A 285 6.54 -11.88 13.61
C PHE A 285 7.03 -11.91 12.15
N GLY A 286 6.19 -12.40 11.23
CA GLY A 286 6.50 -12.38 9.79
C GLY A 286 6.72 -10.96 9.25
N LEU A 287 5.86 -10.02 9.66
CA LEU A 287 6.01 -8.59 9.33
C LEU A 287 7.26 -7.98 9.96
N TYR A 288 7.59 -8.33 11.20
CA TYR A 288 8.81 -7.87 11.85
C TYR A 288 10.07 -8.36 11.11
N MET A 289 10.09 -9.61 10.68
CA MET A 289 11.21 -10.16 9.90
C MET A 289 11.34 -9.53 8.52
N ALA A 290 10.21 -9.28 7.85
CA ALA A 290 10.18 -8.62 6.54
C ALA A 290 10.45 -7.09 6.63
N GLY A 291 10.19 -6.48 7.78
CA GLY A 291 10.29 -5.03 8.01
C GLY A 291 11.64 -4.54 8.56
N LYS A 292 12.66 -5.40 8.64
CA LYS A 292 13.98 -5.04 9.18
C LYS A 292 14.65 -3.87 8.44
N ASP A 293 14.27 -3.62 7.18
CA ASP A 293 14.84 -2.56 6.35
C ASP A 293 13.87 -1.38 6.08
N THR A 294 12.76 -1.26 6.84
CA THR A 294 11.74 -0.22 6.57
C THR A 294 11.64 0.82 7.72
N PRO A 295 11.73 2.14 7.45
CA PRO A 295 11.64 3.18 8.48
C PRO A 295 10.28 3.27 9.20
N ALA A 296 9.25 2.54 8.76
CA ALA A 296 7.96 2.43 9.44
C ALA A 296 8.06 1.72 10.80
N THR A 297 8.96 0.73 10.92
CA THR A 297 9.16 -0.03 12.16
C THR A 297 9.88 0.81 13.22
N GLN A 298 10.71 1.78 12.81
CA GLN A 298 11.33 2.75 13.71
C GLN A 298 10.28 3.70 14.33
N LEU A 299 9.25 4.12 13.59
CA LEU A 299 8.22 5.03 14.09
C LEU A 299 7.32 4.36 15.14
N VAL A 300 6.96 3.08 14.92
CA VAL A 300 6.11 2.32 15.86
C VAL A 300 6.85 2.00 17.16
N VAL A 301 8.16 1.68 17.08
CA VAL A 301 8.99 1.46 18.27
C VAL A 301 9.22 2.77 19.04
N ALA A 302 9.40 3.90 18.34
CA ALA A 302 9.55 5.21 18.96
C ALA A 302 8.28 5.66 19.72
N VAL A 303 7.09 5.37 19.18
CA VAL A 303 5.81 5.65 19.89
C VAL A 303 5.69 4.79 21.15
N LEU A 304 6.00 3.49 21.10
CA LEU A 304 5.94 2.64 22.30
C LEU A 304 6.98 3.07 23.36
N GLN A 305 8.19 3.45 22.95
CA GLN A 305 9.22 3.97 23.86
C GLN A 305 8.85 5.34 24.45
N GLY A 306 8.21 6.23 23.67
CA GLY A 306 7.72 7.52 24.14
C GLY A 306 6.65 7.41 25.23
N HIS A 307 5.79 6.39 25.17
CA HIS A 307 4.78 6.14 26.20
C HIS A 307 5.38 5.62 27.51
N HIS A 308 6.46 4.83 27.46
CA HIS A 308 7.19 4.42 28.67
C HIS A 308 7.96 5.58 29.33
N ALA A 309 8.52 6.49 28.52
CA ALA A 309 9.19 7.69 29.02
C ALA A 309 8.20 8.68 29.67
N ALA A 310 7.01 8.87 29.07
CA ALA A 310 5.96 9.71 29.64
C ALA A 310 5.36 9.14 30.95
N ALA A 311 5.19 7.82 31.04
CA ALA A 311 4.75 7.16 32.26
C ALA A 311 5.80 7.22 33.39
N GLY A 312 7.10 7.10 33.06
CA GLY A 312 8.20 7.26 34.03
C GLY A 312 8.34 8.68 34.55
N ALA A 313 8.17 9.69 33.70
CA ALA A 313 8.24 11.10 34.09
C ALA A 313 7.07 11.52 35.00
N ALA A 314 5.87 10.97 34.79
CA ALA A 314 4.70 11.25 35.65
C ALA A 314 4.87 10.68 37.07
N VAL A 315 5.52 9.50 37.21
CA VAL A 315 5.80 8.90 38.52
C VAL A 315 6.92 9.65 39.27
N HIS A 316 7.95 10.12 38.56
CA HIS A 316 9.03 10.91 39.17
C HIS A 316 8.56 12.31 39.62
N SER A 317 7.62 12.91 38.88
CA SER A 317 7.02 14.21 39.21
C SER A 317 6.09 14.13 40.43
N ALA A 318 5.38 13.01 40.61
CA ALA A 318 4.53 12.77 41.78
C ALA A 318 5.34 12.48 43.07
N GLY A 319 6.55 11.93 42.94
CA GLY A 319 7.49 11.73 44.05
C GLY A 319 8.06 13.05 44.59
N LEU A 320 8.50 13.94 43.70
CA LEU A 320 9.06 15.26 44.07
C LEU A 320 8.03 16.19 44.72
N LEU A 321 6.75 16.11 44.33
CA LEU A 321 5.67 16.90 44.94
C LEU A 321 5.24 16.41 46.35
N ARG A 322 5.59 15.17 46.74
CA ARG A 322 5.40 14.70 48.12
C ARG A 322 6.52 15.17 49.04
N ASP A 323 7.76 15.25 48.53
CA ASP A 323 8.93 15.65 49.33
C ASP A 323 8.94 17.15 49.66
N CYS A 324 8.50 18.01 48.73
CA CYS A 324 8.30 19.44 49.00
C CYS A 324 7.23 19.72 50.06
N ARG A 325 6.24 18.83 50.24
CA ARG A 325 5.18 19.01 51.24
C ARG A 325 5.58 18.58 52.64
N TYR A 326 6.65 17.79 52.80
CA TYR A 326 7.15 17.37 54.12
C TYR A 326 8.16 18.34 54.73
N ARG A 327 8.87 19.13 53.89
CA ARG A 327 9.89 20.10 54.34
C ARG A 327 9.34 21.45 54.83
N GLN A 328 8.03 21.69 54.72
CA GLN A 328 7.37 22.91 55.24
C GLN A 328 6.58 22.67 56.54
N ARG A 329 6.77 21.52 57.21
CA ARG A 329 6.14 21.21 58.51
C ARG A 329 7.14 20.80 59.61
N GLY A 330 8.40 21.20 59.48
CA GLY A 330 9.43 21.08 60.53
C GLY A 330 10.00 22.43 60.87
#